data_AF-A0A2V9AGG9-F1
#
_entry.id   AF-A0A2V9AGG9-F1
#
_cell.length_a   1.000
_cell.length_b   1.000
_cell.length_c   1.000
_cell.angle_alpha   90.00
_cell.angle_beta   90.00
_cell.angle_gamma   90.00
#
_symmetry.space_group_name_H-M   'P 1'
#
loop_
_entity.id
_entity.type
_entity.pdbx_description
1 polymer ?
#
loop_
_entity_poly.entity_id
_entity_poly.type
_entity_poly.pdbx_seq_one_letter_code
_entity_poly.pdbx_strand_id
1 'polypeptide(L)'
;MKDKTKLLAALILAVGASVAVAQQEQTFTGTLTDSMCGTSHMAKDKTPAECTRMCAKDGMKYALAVDKKLYTLEGHEAELSKLAGQKVTVKGTAKDDTITVRSVVAAR
;
A
#
# COMPACT_ATOMS: atom_id res chain seq x y z
N MET A 1 63.88 5.53 -27.88
CA MET A 1 64.08 4.07 -27.83
C MET A 1 63.80 3.55 -26.43
N LYS A 2 62.58 3.05 -26.15
CA LYS A 2 62.29 1.86 -25.34
C LYS A 2 60.77 1.74 -25.21
N ASP A 3 60.26 0.93 -26.10
CA ASP A 3 58.86 0.60 -26.29
C ASP A 3 58.35 -0.42 -25.24
N LYS A 4 57.03 -0.62 -25.28
CA LYS A 4 56.28 -1.83 -24.90
C LYS A 4 56.08 -2.08 -23.41
N THR A 5 54.90 -1.71 -22.91
CA THR A 5 54.03 -2.68 -22.22
C THR A 5 52.59 -2.23 -22.41
N LYS A 6 51.99 -2.72 -23.50
CA LYS A 6 50.54 -2.83 -23.64
C LYS A 6 50.12 -3.96 -22.71
N LEU A 7 49.19 -3.73 -21.81
CA LEU A 7 48.23 -4.74 -21.36
C LEU A 7 47.01 -4.02 -20.82
N LEU A 8 45.99 -4.05 -21.65
CA LEU A 8 44.64 -3.58 -21.41
C LEU A 8 44.00 -4.46 -20.34
N ALA A 9 43.79 -3.92 -19.13
CA ALA A 9 42.81 -4.44 -18.21
C ALA A 9 41.54 -3.57 -18.35
N ALA A 10 40.65 -3.99 -19.24
CA ALA A 10 39.38 -3.33 -19.47
C ALA A 10 38.54 -3.41 -18.19
N LEU A 11 38.37 -2.26 -17.55
CA LEU A 11 37.43 -2.00 -16.46
C LEU A 11 36.01 -2.16 -17.04
N ILE A 12 35.39 -3.33 -16.86
CA ILE A 12 33.94 -3.47 -17.11
C ILE A 12 33.24 -3.02 -15.82
N LEU A 13 33.02 -1.70 -15.67
CA LEU A 13 32.00 -1.20 -14.76
C LEU A 13 30.65 -1.58 -15.35
N ALA A 14 30.05 -2.66 -14.86
CA ALA A 14 28.64 -2.93 -15.06
C ALA A 14 27.83 -1.86 -14.30
N VAL A 15 27.53 -0.74 -14.98
CA VAL A 15 26.59 0.26 -14.48
C VAL A 15 25.20 -0.36 -14.57
N GLY A 16 24.75 -0.97 -13.48
CA GLY A 16 23.37 -1.43 -13.34
C GLY A 16 22.44 -0.22 -13.36
N ALA A 17 21.88 0.10 -14.53
CA ALA A 17 20.82 1.08 -14.65
C ALA A 17 19.63 0.57 -13.85
N SER A 18 19.43 1.13 -12.65
CA SER A 18 18.23 0.91 -11.86
C SER A 18 17.10 1.62 -12.60
N VAL A 19 16.35 0.89 -13.43
CA VAL A 19 15.10 1.38 -13.98
C VAL A 19 14.16 1.60 -12.81
N ALA A 20 14.02 2.85 -12.38
CA ALA A 20 12.96 3.27 -11.48
C ALA A 20 11.64 3.05 -12.21
N VAL A 21 10.94 1.95 -11.89
CA VAL A 21 9.57 1.75 -12.33
C VAL A 21 8.76 2.87 -11.68
N ALA A 22 8.31 3.82 -12.49
CA ALA A 22 7.34 4.80 -12.04
C ALA A 22 6.05 4.06 -11.73
N GLN A 23 5.80 3.82 -10.45
CA GLN A 23 4.66 3.07 -9.97
C GLN A 23 3.39 3.91 -10.23
N GLN A 24 2.61 3.51 -11.22
CA GLN A 24 1.46 4.28 -11.70
C GLN A 24 0.38 4.38 -10.62
N GLU A 25 -0.22 5.56 -10.46
CA GLU A 25 -1.38 5.74 -9.58
C GLU A 25 -2.58 4.93 -10.10
N GLN A 26 -3.18 4.16 -9.20
CA GLN A 26 -4.32 3.30 -9.45
C GLN A 26 -5.48 3.68 -8.55
N THR A 27 -6.69 3.33 -8.98
CA THR A 27 -7.92 3.53 -8.22
C THR A 27 -8.46 2.18 -7.78
N PHE A 28 -8.75 2.05 -6.49
CA PHE A 28 -9.26 0.84 -5.85
C PHE A 28 -10.58 1.18 -5.17
N THR A 29 -11.62 0.39 -5.40
CA THR A 29 -12.91 0.56 -4.72
C THR A 29 -13.19 -0.70 -3.91
N GLY A 30 -13.47 -0.52 -2.63
CA GLY A 30 -13.63 -1.63 -1.70
C GLY A 30 -14.24 -1.20 -0.37
N THR A 31 -14.35 -2.14 0.55
CA THR A 31 -14.78 -1.85 1.93
C THR A 31 -13.56 -1.51 2.77
N LEU A 32 -13.58 -0.34 3.40
CA LEU A 32 -12.54 0.05 4.34
C LEU A 32 -12.71 -0.75 5.64
N THR A 33 -11.71 -1.54 5.97
CA THR A 33 -11.65 -2.40 7.16
C THR A 33 -10.30 -2.20 7.85
N ASP A 34 -10.00 -3.01 8.86
CA ASP A 34 -8.67 -3.14 9.45
C ASP A 34 -8.06 -4.51 9.12
N SER A 35 -6.75 -4.61 9.24
CA SER A 35 -6.00 -5.83 8.89
C SER A 35 -6.31 -7.05 9.77
N MET A 36 -7.07 -6.89 10.87
CA MET A 36 -7.39 -7.95 11.83
C MET A 36 -8.83 -8.46 11.72
N CYS A 37 -9.81 -7.57 11.54
CA CYS A 37 -11.21 -7.88 11.34
C CYS A 37 -11.45 -8.32 9.87
N GLY A 38 -10.66 -7.83 8.90
CA GLY A 38 -10.78 -8.26 7.49
C GLY A 38 -12.22 -8.12 6.96
N THR A 39 -12.77 -9.17 6.32
CA THR A 39 -14.20 -9.25 5.96
C THR A 39 -15.07 -9.91 7.03
N SER A 40 -14.47 -10.43 8.09
CA SER A 40 -15.12 -11.25 9.10
C SER A 40 -15.33 -10.42 10.37
N HIS A 41 -16.56 -10.00 10.59
CA HIS A 41 -16.93 -9.24 11.77
C HIS A 41 -16.77 -10.10 13.04
N MET A 42 -15.64 -9.97 13.74
CA MET A 42 -15.29 -10.80 14.90
C MET A 42 -15.97 -10.32 16.20
N ALA A 43 -16.50 -9.10 16.23
CA ALA A 43 -17.14 -8.53 17.42
C ALA A 43 -18.66 -8.49 17.25
N LYS A 44 -19.37 -9.43 17.89
CA LYS A 44 -20.84 -9.54 17.83
C LYS A 44 -21.59 -8.28 18.27
N ASP A 45 -20.93 -7.39 19.00
CA ASP A 45 -21.52 -6.21 19.64
C ASP A 45 -20.95 -4.87 19.14
N LYS A 46 -20.20 -4.85 18.03
CA LYS A 46 -19.61 -3.62 17.48
C LYS A 46 -19.92 -3.46 16.00
N THR A 47 -20.08 -2.23 15.53
CA THR A 47 -20.17 -1.93 14.10
C THR A 47 -18.81 -2.10 13.41
N PRO A 48 -18.76 -2.28 12.07
CA PRO A 48 -17.47 -2.44 11.36
C PRO A 48 -16.55 -1.25 11.60
N ALA A 49 -17.14 -0.05 11.62
CA ALA A 49 -16.45 1.20 11.89
C ALA A 49 -15.81 1.23 13.29
N GLU A 50 -16.47 0.65 14.29
CA GLU A 50 -15.93 0.58 15.66
C GLU A 50 -14.82 -0.47 15.79
N CYS A 51 -14.93 -1.64 15.14
CA CYS A 51 -13.83 -2.65 15.06
C CYS A 51 -12.57 -1.98 14.52
N THR A 52 -12.70 -1.35 13.36
CA THR A 52 -11.59 -0.74 12.63
C THR A 52 -10.95 0.41 13.37
N ARG A 53 -11.73 1.28 14.02
CA ARG A 53 -11.16 2.36 14.84
C ARG A 53 -10.45 1.84 16.09
N MET A 54 -10.94 0.75 16.68
CA MET A 54 -10.30 0.14 17.85
C MET A 54 -8.97 -0.49 17.46
N CYS A 55 -8.94 -1.29 16.39
CA CYS A 55 -7.71 -1.89 15.88
C CYS A 55 -6.67 -0.84 15.48
N ALA A 56 -7.09 0.27 14.85
CA ALA A 56 -6.19 1.37 14.53
C ALA A 56 -5.56 2.02 15.78
N LYS A 57 -6.31 2.13 16.89
CA LYS A 57 -5.78 2.62 18.18
C LYS A 57 -4.76 1.66 18.79
N ASP A 58 -4.93 0.36 18.57
CA ASP A 58 -4.00 -0.68 19.02
C ASP A 58 -2.77 -0.80 18.10
N GLY A 59 -2.60 0.10 17.12
CA GLY A 59 -1.45 0.15 16.22
C GLY A 59 -1.61 -0.70 14.95
N MET A 60 -2.79 -1.25 14.68
CA MET A 60 -3.06 -1.99 13.45
C MET A 60 -3.27 -1.04 12.28
N LYS A 61 -2.85 -1.47 11.09
CA LYS A 61 -3.05 -0.68 9.87
C LYS A 61 -4.46 -0.86 9.32
N TYR A 62 -4.95 0.20 8.69
CA TYR A 62 -6.18 0.14 7.88
C TYR A 62 -5.95 -0.77 6.67
N ALA A 63 -7.02 -1.40 6.20
CA ALA A 63 -6.98 -2.25 5.02
C ALA A 63 -8.20 -2.00 4.12
N LEU A 64 -8.03 -2.19 2.81
CA LEU A 64 -9.11 -2.13 1.83
C LEU A 64 -9.43 -3.53 1.34
N ALA A 65 -10.63 -4.01 1.65
CA ALA A 65 -11.14 -5.25 1.10
C ALA A 65 -11.73 -4.98 -0.30
N VAL A 66 -11.05 -5.47 -1.34
CA VAL A 66 -11.51 -5.42 -2.74
C VAL A 66 -11.82 -6.85 -3.17
N ASP A 67 -13.11 -7.17 -3.31
CA ASP A 67 -13.60 -8.52 -3.55
C ASP A 67 -13.06 -9.55 -2.55
N LYS A 68 -12.06 -10.35 -2.96
CA LYS A 68 -11.39 -11.38 -2.14
C LYS A 68 -9.98 -11.01 -1.72
N LYS A 69 -9.50 -9.81 -2.08
CA LYS A 69 -8.17 -9.32 -1.72
C LYS A 69 -8.26 -8.29 -0.61
N LEU A 70 -7.27 -8.31 0.27
CA LEU A 70 -7.10 -7.32 1.34
C LEU A 70 -5.82 -6.55 1.07
N TYR A 71 -5.92 -5.23 0.92
CA TYR A 71 -4.77 -4.35 0.74
C TYR A 71 -4.51 -3.55 2.00
N THR A 72 -3.30 -3.60 2.54
CA THR A 72 -2.89 -2.71 3.63
C THR A 72 -2.81 -1.28 3.11
N LEU A 73 -3.39 -0.32 3.84
CA LEU A 73 -3.36 1.08 3.48
C LEU A 73 -2.30 1.82 4.30
N GLU A 74 -1.50 2.63 3.64
CA GLU A 74 -0.50 3.50 4.28
C GLU A 74 -0.80 4.97 4.03
N GLY A 75 -0.76 5.77 5.09
CA GLY A 75 -1.07 7.20 5.05
C GLY A 75 -2.56 7.50 5.18
N HIS A 76 -2.88 8.80 5.29
CA HIS A 76 -4.26 9.31 5.37
C HIS A 76 -5.13 8.73 6.51
N GLU A 77 -4.51 8.29 7.62
CA GLU A 77 -5.20 7.60 8.72
C GLU A 77 -6.39 8.38 9.30
N ALA A 78 -6.28 9.71 9.37
CA ALA A 78 -7.36 10.58 9.85
C ALA A 78 -8.60 10.55 8.93
N GLU A 79 -8.40 10.41 7.62
CA GLU A 79 -9.49 10.30 6.63
C GLU A 79 -10.05 8.88 6.61
N LEU A 80 -9.16 7.87 6.66
CA LEU A 80 -9.53 6.47 6.75
C LEU A 80 -10.38 6.19 8.00
N SER A 81 -10.02 6.77 9.15
CA SER A 81 -10.78 6.62 10.40
C SER A 81 -12.22 7.11 10.30
N LYS A 82 -12.46 8.20 9.55
CA LYS A 82 -13.80 8.78 9.32
C LYS A 82 -14.65 7.89 8.42
N LEU A 83 -14.02 7.17 7.50
CA LEU A 83 -14.68 6.31 6.52
C LEU A 83 -14.62 4.82 6.91
N ALA A 84 -14.12 4.51 8.11
CA ALA A 84 -13.96 3.15 8.60
C ALA A 84 -15.28 2.36 8.50
N GLY A 85 -15.22 1.14 7.97
CA GLY A 85 -16.38 0.28 7.77
C GLY A 85 -17.27 0.64 6.57
N GLN A 86 -16.97 1.72 5.85
CA GLN A 86 -17.74 2.14 4.68
C GLN A 86 -17.11 1.64 3.37
N LYS A 87 -17.91 1.64 2.31
CA LYS A 87 -17.37 1.46 0.96
C LYS A 87 -16.66 2.74 0.53
N VAL A 88 -15.42 2.64 0.10
CA VAL A 88 -14.58 3.78 -0.28
C VAL A 88 -13.90 3.53 -1.61
N THR A 89 -13.53 4.63 -2.26
CA THR A 89 -12.63 4.64 -3.40
C THR A 89 -11.32 5.27 -2.96
N VAL A 90 -10.24 4.49 -3.01
CA VAL A 90 -8.87 4.87 -2.68
C VAL A 90 -8.11 5.09 -3.98
N LYS A 91 -7.48 6.25 -4.13
CA LYS A 91 -6.46 6.45 -5.16
C LYS A 91 -5.09 6.40 -4.52
N GLY A 92 -4.19 5.65 -5.13
CA GLY A 92 -2.88 5.44 -4.57
C GLY A 92 -2.03 4.54 -5.43
N THR A 93 -0.85 4.25 -4.92
CA THR A 93 0.11 3.37 -5.58
C THR A 93 0.10 2.03 -4.87
N ALA A 94 -0.22 0.96 -5.60
CA ALA A 94 -0.08 -0.39 -5.08
C ALA A 94 1.36 -0.89 -5.25
N LYS A 95 1.89 -1.48 -4.19
CA LYS A 95 3.11 -2.28 -4.18
C LYS A 95 2.82 -3.54 -3.37
N ASP A 96 2.84 -4.68 -4.05
CA ASP A 96 2.42 -5.97 -3.48
C ASP A 96 0.99 -5.88 -2.92
N ASP A 97 0.80 -6.18 -1.64
CA ASP A 97 -0.48 -6.10 -0.93
C ASP A 97 -0.62 -4.79 -0.12
N THR A 98 0.17 -3.77 -0.44
CA THR A 98 0.13 -2.46 0.22
C THR A 98 -0.21 -1.35 -0.78
N ILE A 99 -1.16 -0.50 -0.43
CA ILE A 99 -1.51 0.71 -1.17
C ILE A 99 -1.05 1.91 -0.35
N THR A 100 -0.11 2.67 -0.91
CA THR A 100 0.19 4.02 -0.42
C THR A 100 -0.96 4.93 -0.85
N VAL A 101 -1.77 5.35 0.12
CA VAL A 101 -2.95 6.18 -0.13
C VAL A 101 -2.48 7.57 -0.53
N ARG A 102 -3.10 8.11 -1.57
CA ARG A 102 -2.93 9.50 -2.00
C ARG A 102 -4.22 10.31 -1.80
N SER A 103 -5.37 9.65 -1.93
CA SER A 103 -6.67 10.20 -1.53
C SER A 103 -7.67 9.07 -1.28
N VAL A 104 -8.66 9.34 -0.42
CA VAL A 104 -9.76 8.43 -0.13
C VAL A 104 -11.06 9.19 -0.07
N VAL A 105 -12.11 8.63 -0.69
CA VAL A 105 -13.46 9.19 -0.68
C VAL A 105 -14.49 8.09 -0.46
N ALA A 106 -15.63 8.43 0.13
CA ALA A 106 -16.76 7.51 0.19
C ALA A 106 -17.21 7.13 -1.23
N ALA A 107 -17.41 5.84 -1.48
CA ALA A 107 -18.02 5.37 -2.72
C ALA A 107 -19.54 5.52 -2.59
N ARG A 108 -20.16 6.21 -3.55
CA ARG A 108 -21.62 6.32 -3.66
C ARG A 108 -22.23 5.07 -4.26
#